data_AF-A0A3C0CB02-F1
#
_entry.id   AF-A0A3C0CB02-F1
#
_cell.length_a   1.000
_cell.length_b   1.000
_cell.length_c   1.000
_cell.angle_alpha   90.00
_cell.angle_beta   90.00
_cell.angle_gamma   90.00
#
_symmetry.space_group_name_H-M   'P 1'
#
loop_
_entity.id
_entity.type
_entity.pdbx_description
1 polymer ?
#
loop_
_entity_poly.entity_id
_entity_poly.type
_entity_poly.pdbx_seq_one_letter_code
_entity_poly.pdbx_strand_id
1 'polypeptide(L)'
;LGNRIDAFHDRMISENQGFMEGELQAVLRPDVLRECASIYQSVISPNCPKLLIPGNEECLKVSENQEKIRTLLLAAIRGFVLWDQLGASKLMLLFHRGRIVQCAQEHLVRN
;
A
#
# COMPACT_ATOMS: atom_id res chain seq x y z
N LEU A 1 -19.68 0.56 -1.38
CA LEU A 1 -18.21 0.43 -1.28
C LEU A 1 -17.80 -0.44 -0.09
N GLY A 2 -18.35 -0.19 1.11
CA GLY A 2 -18.12 -1.00 2.32
C GLY A 2 -18.21 -2.51 2.09
N ASN A 3 -19.34 -2.98 1.57
CA ASN A 3 -19.55 -4.42 1.29
C ASN A 3 -18.48 -5.08 0.39
N ARG A 4 -17.81 -4.32 -0.50
CA ARG A 4 -16.72 -4.86 -1.34
C ARG A 4 -15.41 -4.97 -0.58
N ILE A 5 -15.15 -4.02 0.34
CA ILE A 5 -13.97 -4.01 1.20
C ILE A 5 -14.11 -5.09 2.27
N ASP A 6 -15.31 -5.25 2.84
CA ASP A 6 -15.60 -6.28 3.85
C ASP A 6 -15.53 -7.67 3.22
N ALA A 7 -16.17 -7.89 2.06
CA ALA A 7 -16.04 -9.15 1.33
C ALA A 7 -14.61 -9.43 0.85
N PHE A 8 -13.82 -8.39 0.56
CA PHE A 8 -12.39 -8.55 0.31
C PHE A 8 -11.67 -9.03 1.56
N HIS A 9 -11.89 -8.37 2.70
CA HIS A 9 -11.28 -8.72 3.97
C HIS A 9 -11.58 -10.17 4.36
N ASP A 10 -12.84 -10.59 4.25
CA ASP A 10 -13.26 -11.95 4.56
C ASP A 10 -12.56 -12.98 3.66
N ARG A 11 -12.56 -12.74 2.34
CA ARG A 11 -11.87 -13.63 1.38
C ARG A 11 -10.36 -13.69 1.64
N MET A 12 -9.75 -12.54 1.90
CA MET A 12 -8.31 -12.43 2.18
C MET A 12 -7.92 -13.24 3.41
N ILE A 13 -8.69 -13.13 4.49
CA ILE A 13 -8.45 -13.87 5.73
C ILE A 13 -8.72 -15.36 5.52
N SER A 14 -9.75 -15.74 4.76
CA SER A 14 -10.09 -17.15 4.56
C SER A 14 -9.13 -17.89 3.61
N GLU A 15 -8.64 -17.22 2.56
CA GLU A 15 -7.88 -17.86 1.47
C GLU A 15 -6.36 -17.71 1.61
N ASN A 16 -5.89 -16.77 2.45
CA ASN A 16 -4.48 -16.43 2.58
C ASN A 16 -4.05 -16.48 4.05
N GLN A 17 -3.84 -17.70 4.56
CA GLN A 17 -3.16 -17.91 5.85
C GLN A 17 -1.81 -17.19 5.84
N GLY A 18 -1.50 -16.45 6.92
CA GLY A 18 -0.27 -15.66 7.02
C GLY A 18 -0.40 -14.22 6.52
N PHE A 19 -1.50 -13.82 5.88
CA PHE A 19 -1.66 -12.46 5.35
C PHE A 19 -1.70 -11.42 6.48
N MET A 20 -2.46 -11.68 7.56
CA MET A 20 -2.60 -10.75 8.68
C MET A 20 -1.33 -10.68 9.53
N GLU A 21 -0.56 -11.77 9.53
CA GLU A 21 0.74 -11.90 10.18
C GLU A 21 1.86 -11.20 9.39
N GLY A 22 1.60 -10.78 8.14
CA GLY A 22 2.56 -10.12 7.28
C GLY A 22 3.57 -11.07 6.63
N GLU A 23 3.21 -12.35 6.46
CA GLU A 23 4.08 -13.32 5.80
C GLU A 23 4.30 -12.95 4.33
N LEU A 24 5.57 -12.87 3.92
CA LEU A 24 5.95 -12.40 2.59
C LEU A 24 5.26 -13.20 1.47
N GLN A 25 5.27 -14.52 1.59
CA GLN A 25 4.65 -15.43 0.63
C GLN A 25 3.13 -15.28 0.55
N ALA A 26 2.46 -14.82 1.61
CA ALA A 26 1.03 -14.63 1.65
C ALA A 26 0.64 -13.26 1.09
N VAL A 27 1.37 -12.20 1.47
CA VAL A 27 1.11 -10.82 1.03
C VAL A 27 1.46 -10.62 -0.46
N LEU A 28 2.49 -11.30 -0.96
CA LEU A 28 2.95 -11.15 -2.35
C LEU A 28 2.26 -12.09 -3.34
N ARG A 29 1.21 -12.83 -2.93
CA ARG A 29 0.53 -13.72 -3.86
C ARG A 29 -0.15 -12.94 -4.99
N PRO A 30 -0.14 -13.44 -6.24
CA PRO A 30 -0.68 -12.70 -7.38
C PRO A 30 -2.16 -12.33 -7.27
N ASP A 31 -2.98 -13.18 -6.63
CA ASP A 31 -4.39 -12.91 -6.34
C ASP A 31 -4.56 -11.72 -5.39
N VAL A 32 -3.78 -11.68 -4.31
CA VAL A 32 -3.77 -10.57 -3.34
C VAL A 32 -3.38 -9.26 -4.01
N LEU A 33 -2.31 -9.27 -4.82
CA LEU A 33 -1.84 -8.09 -5.53
C LEU A 33 -2.88 -7.59 -6.55
N ARG A 34 -3.53 -8.50 -7.28
CA ARG A 34 -4.56 -8.14 -8.26
C ARG A 34 -5.77 -7.50 -7.61
N GLU A 35 -6.25 -8.04 -6.49
CA GLU A 35 -7.39 -7.47 -5.76
C GLU A 35 -7.05 -6.10 -5.18
N CYS A 36 -5.88 -5.95 -4.55
CA CYS A 36 -5.39 -4.64 -4.08
C CYS A 36 -5.30 -3.62 -5.22
N ALA A 37 -4.76 -4.02 -6.37
CA ALA A 37 -4.68 -3.18 -7.56
C ALA A 37 -6.06 -2.78 -8.09
N SER A 38 -7.04 -3.69 -8.07
CA SER A 38 -8.43 -3.44 -8.47
C SER A 38 -9.13 -2.44 -7.53
N ILE A 39 -8.87 -2.52 -6.22
CA ILE A 39 -9.36 -1.53 -5.26
C ILE A 39 -8.79 -0.15 -5.58
N TYR A 40 -7.48 -0.04 -5.77
CA TYR A 40 -6.85 1.23 -6.17
C TYR A 40 -7.47 1.78 -7.46
N GLN A 41 -7.59 0.94 -8.49
CA GLN A 41 -8.12 1.35 -9.79
C GLN A 41 -9.58 1.79 -9.73
N SER A 42 -10.41 1.13 -8.93
CA SER A 42 -11.84 1.41 -8.87
C SER A 42 -12.22 2.53 -7.88
N VAL A 43 -11.42 2.75 -6.83
CA VAL A 43 -11.76 3.69 -5.75
C VAL A 43 -10.89 4.94 -5.79
N ILE A 44 -9.59 4.78 -5.96
CA ILE A 44 -8.64 5.90 -5.81
C ILE A 44 -8.37 6.55 -7.17
N SER A 45 -7.99 5.75 -8.17
CA SER A 45 -7.55 6.25 -9.47
C SER A 45 -8.53 7.19 -10.19
N PRO A 46 -9.87 7.02 -10.12
CA PRO A 46 -10.81 7.92 -10.79
C PRO A 46 -10.89 9.30 -10.14
N ASN A 47 -10.52 9.39 -8.86
CA ASN A 47 -10.66 10.59 -8.03
C ASN A 47 -9.35 11.37 -7.89
N CYS A 48 -8.29 10.96 -8.59
CA CYS A 48 -6.98 11.57 -8.51
C CYS A 48 -6.46 11.90 -9.92
N PRO A 49 -5.61 12.94 -10.07
CA PRO A 49 -4.89 13.19 -11.31
C PRO A 49 -4.08 11.96 -11.73
N LYS A 50 -3.93 11.76 -13.05
CA LYS A 50 -3.12 10.65 -13.58
C LYS A 50 -1.67 10.78 -13.10
N LEU A 51 -1.17 9.75 -12.43
CA LEU A 51 0.22 9.65 -12.01
C LEU A 51 1.08 9.22 -13.21
N LEU A 52 2.13 9.98 -13.50
CA LEU A 52 3.15 9.59 -14.47
C LEU A 52 4.22 8.77 -13.76
N ILE A 53 4.40 7.53 -14.21
CA ILE A 53 5.37 6.60 -13.63
C ILE A 53 6.52 6.44 -14.63
N PRO A 54 7.66 7.11 -14.41
CA PRO A 54 8.81 6.97 -15.29
C PRO A 54 9.49 5.61 -15.07
N GLY A 55 10.01 5.02 -16.14
CA GLY A 55 10.73 3.74 -16.08
C GLY A 55 10.92 3.11 -17.45
N ASN A 56 11.47 1.90 -17.46
CA ASN A 56 11.58 1.10 -18.69
C ASN A 56 10.18 0.68 -19.16
N GLU A 57 9.80 1.08 -20.37
CA GLU A 57 8.51 0.78 -20.97
C GLU A 57 8.20 -0.71 -21.03
N GLU A 58 9.20 -1.54 -21.34
CA GLU A 58 9.01 -2.98 -21.47
C GLU A 58 8.62 -3.60 -20.12
N CYS A 59 9.16 -3.07 -19.02
CA CYS A 59 8.75 -3.48 -17.67
C CYS A 59 7.37 -2.92 -17.30
N LEU A 60 7.06 -1.68 -17.71
CA LEU A 60 5.80 -1.03 -17.40
C LEU A 60 4.61 -1.60 -18.19
N LYS A 61 4.82 -2.17 -19.38
CA LYS A 61 3.77 -2.83 -20.15
C LYS A 61 3.31 -4.16 -19.54
N VAL A 62 4.13 -4.80 -18.70
CA VAL A 62 3.79 -6.06 -18.02
C VAL A 62 2.65 -5.85 -17.03
N SER A 63 1.56 -6.61 -17.20
CA SER A 63 0.36 -6.49 -16.35
C SER A 63 0.65 -6.75 -14.86
N GLU A 64 1.47 -7.75 -14.55
CA GLU A 64 1.86 -8.07 -13.16
C GLU A 64 2.59 -6.90 -12.49
N ASN A 65 3.45 -6.20 -13.23
CA ASN A 65 4.14 -5.02 -12.70
C ASN A 65 3.16 -3.86 -12.49
N GLN A 66 2.16 -3.70 -13.38
CA GLN A 66 1.09 -2.72 -13.19
C GLN A 66 0.25 -3.01 -11.93
N GLU A 67 -0.04 -4.27 -11.64
CA GLU A 67 -0.73 -4.70 -10.41
C GLU A 67 0.11 -4.39 -9.16
N LYS A 68 1.41 -4.72 -9.18
CA LYS A 68 2.36 -4.39 -8.10
C LYS A 68 2.42 -2.89 -7.85
N ILE A 69 2.56 -2.08 -8.89
CA ILE A 69 2.60 -0.62 -8.81
C ILE A 69 1.34 -0.08 -8.12
N ARG A 70 0.15 -0.50 -8.57
CA ARG A 70 -1.13 -0.04 -7.98
C ARG A 70 -1.29 -0.48 -6.53
N THR A 71 -0.85 -1.68 -6.21
CA THR A 71 -0.84 -2.19 -4.83
C THR A 71 0.05 -1.36 -3.91
N LEU A 72 1.26 -1.00 -4.37
CA LEU A 72 2.16 -0.13 -3.62
C LEU A 72 1.58 1.28 -3.42
N LEU A 73 0.92 1.83 -4.44
CA LEU A 73 0.23 3.12 -4.32
C LEU A 73 -0.91 3.06 -3.29
N LEU A 74 -1.69 1.98 -3.26
CA LEU A 74 -2.71 1.77 -2.25
C LEU A 74 -2.10 1.70 -0.84
N ALA A 75 -1.01 0.95 -0.67
CA ALA A 75 -0.31 0.82 0.61
C ALA A 75 0.23 2.18 1.11
N ALA A 76 0.80 2.99 0.21
CA ALA A 76 1.28 4.33 0.55
C ALA A 76 0.13 5.24 1.03
N ILE A 77 -1.02 5.21 0.36
CA ILE A 77 -2.21 5.96 0.80
C ILE A 77 -2.69 5.48 2.15
N ARG A 78 -2.72 4.16 2.39
CA ARG A 78 -3.11 3.61 3.70
C ARG A 78 -2.17 4.06 4.82
N GLY A 79 -0.86 4.11 4.55
CA GLY A 79 0.13 4.64 5.48
C GLY A 79 -0.08 6.13 5.76
N PHE A 80 -0.40 6.92 4.73
CA PHE A 80 -0.75 8.34 4.92
C PHE A 80 -2.05 8.53 5.73
N VAL A 81 -3.08 7.72 5.47
CA VAL A 81 -4.31 7.74 6.27
C VAL A 81 -4.03 7.35 7.71
N LEU A 82 -3.17 6.36 7.95
CA LEU A 82 -2.75 5.98 9.32
C LEU A 82 -2.03 7.13 10.02
N TRP A 83 -1.15 7.85 9.31
CA TRP A 83 -0.47 9.03 9.84
C TRP A 83 -1.47 10.09 10.33
N ASP A 84 -2.48 10.41 9.52
CA ASP A 84 -3.54 11.36 9.88
C ASP A 84 -4.41 10.84 11.05
N GLN A 85 -4.77 9.55 11.03
CA GLN A 85 -5.54 8.90 12.09
C GLN A 85 -4.84 8.93 13.46
N LEU A 86 -3.51 8.93 13.48
CA LEU A 86 -2.72 9.06 14.70
C LEU A 86 -2.56 10.53 15.16
N GLY A 87 -3.24 11.47 14.51
CA GLY A 87 -3.23 12.90 14.83
C GLY A 87 -2.01 13.64 14.28
N ALA A 88 -1.23 13.02 13.40
CA ALA A 88 -0.04 13.65 12.84
C ALA A 88 -0.40 14.56 11.65
N SER A 89 0.15 15.78 11.63
CA SER A 89 -0.11 16.73 10.56
C SER A 89 0.78 16.49 9.34
N LYS A 90 0.35 16.97 8.16
CA LYS A 90 1.16 16.93 6.92
C LYS A 90 2.51 17.63 7.08
N LEU A 91 2.55 18.70 7.88
CA LEU A 91 3.77 19.50 8.13
C LEU A 91 4.72 18.83 9.14
N MET A 92 4.23 17.86 9.93
CA MET A 92 5.05 17.18 10.92
C MET A 92 6.24 16.46 10.28
N LEU A 93 6.10 15.91 9.06
CA LEU A 93 7.22 15.36 8.29
C LEU A 93 8.34 16.39 8.05
N LEU A 94 7.98 17.63 7.71
CA LEU A 94 8.96 18.69 7.40
C LEU A 94 9.65 19.21 8.68
N PHE A 95 8.87 19.46 9.73
CA PHE A 95 9.37 20.03 10.98
C PHE A 95 10.06 19.01 11.91
N HIS A 96 9.66 17.74 11.87
CA HIS A 96 10.15 16.69 12.76
C HIS A 96 11.02 15.65 12.05
N ARG A 97 11.49 15.94 10.82
CA ARG A 97 12.31 15.01 10.01
C ARG A 97 13.45 14.35 10.79
N GLY A 98 14.16 15.11 11.63
CA GLY A 98 15.29 14.60 12.41
C GLY A 98 14.86 13.53 13.42
N ARG A 99 13.76 13.78 14.14
CA ARG A 99 13.18 12.82 15.10
C ARG A 99 12.64 11.58 14.41
N ILE A 100 12.03 11.73 13.23
CA ILE A 100 11.51 10.61 12.43
C ILE A 100 12.67 9.72 11.97
N VAL A 101 13.75 10.31 11.45
CA VAL A 101 14.94 9.57 11.01
C VAL A 101 15.61 8.85 12.17
N GLN A 102 15.79 9.52 13.31
CA GLN A 102 16.37 8.90 14.50
C GLN A 102 15.53 7.70 14.97
N CYS A 103 14.20 7.88 15.10
CA CYS A 103 13.29 6.81 15.49
C CYS A 103 13.38 5.62 14.51
N ALA A 104 13.37 5.88 13.20
CA ALA A 104 13.51 4.84 12.18
C ALA A 104 14.85 4.08 12.32
N GLN A 105 15.97 4.79 12.53
CA GLN A 105 17.28 4.16 12.75
C GLN A 105 17.30 3.29 14.00
N GLU A 106 16.73 3.78 15.12
CA GLU A 106 16.62 3.00 16.35
C GLU A 106 15.83 1.71 16.16
N HIS A 107 14.74 1.74 15.37
CA HIS A 107 13.93 0.56 15.06
C HIS A 107 14.62 -0.41 14.08
N LEU A 108 15.44 0.09 13.16
CA LEU A 108 16.21 -0.76 12.23
C LEU A 108 17.34 -1.53 12.92
N VAL A 109 17.93 -0.97 13.98
CA VAL A 109 19.00 -1.64 14.75
C VAL A 109 18.45 -2.66 15.76
N ARG A 110 17.16 -2.54 16.14
CA ARG A 110 16.51 -3.41 17.13
C ARG A 110 15.87 -4.68 16.56
N ASN A 111 15.70 -4.78 15.24
CA ASN A 111 15.20 -5.97 14.54
C ASN A 111 16.34 -6.69 13.84
#